data_AF-A0A2D9X2N3-F1
#
_entry.id   AF-A0A2D9X2N3-F1
#
_cell.length_a   1.000
_cell.length_b   1.000
_cell.length_c   1.000
_cell.angle_alpha   90.00
_cell.angle_beta   90.00
_cell.angle_gamma   90.00
#
_symmetry.space_group_name_H-M   'P 1'
#
loop_
_entity.id
_entity.type
_entity.pdbx_description
1 polymer ?
#
loop_
_entity_poly.entity_id
_entity_poly.type
_entity_poly.pdbx_seq_one_letter_code
_entity_poly.pdbx_strand_id
1 'polypeptide(L)'
;MIIKTEDYIIDSSSLNKITISGSMRLPSPLSYDQPFSLIKNALEESTDILNIDITELEYLNSSGITSLARMIIQARKDDKSIKLIINKNIPWQNKTLSSLQNLWEKLYIESN
;
A
#
# COMPACT_ATOMS: atom_id res chain seq x y z
N MET A 1 7.50 -4.74 11.56
CA MET A 1 7.23 -3.70 12.59
C MET A 1 5.73 -3.40 12.60
N ILE A 2 5.16 -2.89 13.70
CA ILE A 2 3.72 -2.53 13.76
C ILE A 2 3.59 -1.05 14.13
N ILE A 3 2.82 -0.29 13.34
CA ILE A 3 2.30 1.02 13.71
C ILE A 3 0.81 0.86 14.00
N LYS A 4 0.38 1.32 15.17
CA LYS A 4 -1.03 1.32 15.57
C LYS A 4 -1.40 2.70 16.07
N THR A 5 -2.43 3.28 15.48
CA THR A 5 -3.07 4.52 15.92
C THR A 5 -4.48 4.21 16.41
N GLU A 6 -5.25 5.24 16.75
CA GLU A 6 -6.69 5.09 17.03
C GLU A 6 -7.48 4.74 15.76
N ASP A 7 -7.02 5.19 14.59
CA ASP A 7 -7.76 5.08 13.33
C ASP A 7 -7.31 3.93 12.43
N TYR A 8 -6.03 3.54 12.47
CA TYR A 8 -5.46 2.57 11.53
C TYR A 8 -4.32 1.74 12.11
N ILE A 9 -4.03 0.62 11.44
CA ILE A 9 -2.91 -0.26 11.74
C ILE A 9 -2.12 -0.53 10.47
N ILE A 10 -0.79 -0.52 10.58
CA ILE A 10 0.14 -1.03 9.56
C ILE A 10 0.99 -2.11 10.22
N ASP A 11 0.97 -3.31 9.67
CA ASP A 11 1.80 -4.43 10.12
C ASP A 11 2.73 -4.89 9.00
N SER A 12 4.04 -4.79 9.25
CA SER A 12 5.14 -5.30 8.42
C SER A 12 6.01 -6.31 9.18
N SER A 13 5.43 -7.07 10.11
CA SER A 13 6.16 -8.09 10.88
C SER A 13 6.52 -9.34 10.08
N SER A 14 5.89 -9.54 8.92
CA SER A 14 6.11 -10.69 8.05
C SER A 14 6.90 -10.30 6.81
N LEU A 15 7.90 -11.11 6.43
CA LEU A 15 8.66 -10.90 5.21
C LEU A 15 7.75 -11.02 3.99
N ASN A 16 7.95 -10.14 2.99
CA ASN A 16 7.16 -10.09 1.76
C ASN A 16 5.64 -9.86 1.98
N LYS A 17 5.22 -9.40 3.16
CA LYS A 17 3.81 -9.08 3.46
C LYS A 17 3.66 -7.83 4.33
N ILE A 18 2.71 -6.98 3.95
CA ILE A 18 2.22 -5.85 4.73
C ILE A 18 0.71 -5.93 4.80
N THR A 19 0.13 -5.64 5.96
CA THR A 19 -1.33 -5.41 6.09
C THR A 19 -1.59 -3.99 6.54
N ILE A 20 -2.58 -3.33 5.93
CA ILE A 20 -3.05 -2.01 6.32
C ILE A 20 -4.56 -2.09 6.55
N SER A 21 -5.02 -1.65 7.72
CA SER A 21 -6.43 -1.72 8.10
C SER A 21 -6.92 -0.46 8.81
N GLY A 22 -8.24 -0.25 8.85
CA GLY A 22 -8.89 0.88 9.49
C GLY A 22 -9.19 2.04 8.53
N SER A 23 -9.06 3.28 9.00
CA SER A 23 -9.33 4.50 8.24
C SER A 23 -8.10 5.42 8.24
N MET A 24 -7.41 5.52 7.11
CA MET A 24 -6.17 6.29 7.01
C MET A 24 -6.40 7.67 6.37
N ARG A 25 -6.22 8.72 7.18
CA ARG A 25 -6.25 10.13 6.75
C ARG A 25 -4.86 10.73 6.87
N LEU A 26 -4.23 11.02 5.73
CA LEU A 26 -2.89 11.62 5.73
C LEU A 26 -2.98 13.13 5.48
N PRO A 27 -2.40 13.97 6.35
CA PRO A 27 -2.62 15.41 6.31
C PRO A 27 -1.97 16.09 5.09
N SER A 28 -0.93 15.49 4.51
CA SER A 28 -0.36 15.87 3.23
C SER A 28 0.29 14.64 2.57
N PRO A 29 0.43 14.60 1.22
CA PRO A 29 1.24 13.59 0.52
C PRO A 29 2.71 13.54 0.97
N LEU A 30 3.18 14.55 1.71
CA LEU A 30 4.53 14.64 2.28
C LEU A 30 4.57 14.36 3.80
N SER A 31 3.43 14.31 4.50
CA SER A 31 3.36 13.98 5.94
C SER A 31 3.52 12.48 6.20
N TYR A 32 4.43 11.87 5.47
CA TYR A 32 4.45 10.45 5.12
C TYR A 32 5.65 9.69 5.68
N ASP A 33 6.52 10.35 6.43
CA ASP A 33 7.82 9.79 6.81
C ASP A 33 7.70 8.50 7.64
N GLN A 34 6.58 8.27 8.34
CA GLN A 34 6.39 7.08 9.18
C GLN A 34 5.69 5.90 8.47
N PRO A 35 4.49 6.05 7.86
CA PRO A 35 3.81 4.91 7.25
C PRO A 35 4.52 4.40 5.98
N PHE A 36 5.20 5.28 5.25
CA PHE A 36 5.86 4.90 4.00
C PHE A 36 7.26 4.36 4.17
N SER A 37 7.99 4.79 5.20
CA SER A 37 9.29 4.20 5.51
C SER A 37 9.14 2.72 5.80
N LEU A 38 8.08 2.29 6.51
CA LEU A 38 7.78 0.87 6.69
C LEU A 38 7.58 0.13 5.37
N ILE A 39 6.76 0.70 4.48
CA ILE A 39 6.44 0.05 3.21
C ILE A 39 7.66 0.04 2.29
N LYS A 40 8.45 1.11 2.27
CA LYS A 40 9.71 1.21 1.53
C LYS A 40 10.74 0.22 2.05
N ASN A 41 10.93 0.13 3.36
CA ASN A 41 11.86 -0.83 3.96
C ASN A 41 11.45 -2.27 3.64
N ALA A 42 10.16 -2.59 3.78
CA ALA A 42 9.65 -3.91 3.41
C ALA A 42 9.80 -4.20 1.90
N LEU A 43 9.71 -3.19 1.03
CA LEU A 43 9.98 -3.32 -0.40
C LEU A 43 11.47 -3.54 -0.70
N GLU A 44 12.36 -2.84 -0.01
CA GLU A 44 13.82 -3.01 -0.13
C GLU A 44 14.25 -4.40 0.36
N GLU A 45 13.75 -4.82 1.52
CA GLU A 45 14.00 -6.11 2.16
C GLU A 45 13.30 -7.28 1.46
N SER A 46 12.29 -7.01 0.62
CA SER A 46 11.55 -8.06 -0.08
C SER A 46 12.49 -8.90 -0.95
N THR A 47 12.38 -10.22 -0.81
CA THR A 47 13.15 -11.20 -1.60
C THR A 47 12.33 -11.77 -2.76
N ASP A 48 11.04 -11.45 -2.79
CA ASP A 48 10.07 -11.86 -3.80
C ASP A 48 8.99 -10.76 -3.94
N ILE A 49 7.85 -11.06 -4.55
CA ILE A 49 6.69 -10.16 -4.65
C ILE A 49 6.25 -9.71 -3.25
N LEU A 50 6.25 -8.40 -3.02
CA LEU A 50 5.71 -7.81 -1.80
C LEU A 50 4.17 -7.80 -1.87
N ASN A 51 3.52 -8.53 -0.96
CA ASN A 51 2.07 -8.55 -0.83
C ASN A 51 1.63 -7.43 0.11
N ILE A 52 0.79 -6.53 -0.38
CA ILE A 52 0.24 -5.42 0.40
C ILE A 52 -1.27 -5.64 0.46
N ASP A 53 -1.71 -6.10 1.62
CA ASP A 53 -3.10 -6.38 1.90
C ASP A 53 -3.77 -5.16 2.51
N ILE A 54 -4.80 -4.68 1.85
CA ILE A 54 -5.59 -3.53 2.28
C ILE A 54 -7.08 -3.88 2.37
N THR A 55 -7.47 -5.16 2.42
CA THR A 55 -8.88 -5.54 2.37
C THR A 55 -9.71 -4.93 3.49
N GLU A 56 -9.07 -4.66 4.63
CA GLU A 56 -9.64 -4.06 5.84
C GLU A 56 -9.37 -2.55 5.95
N LEU A 57 -8.82 -1.91 4.91
CA LEU A 57 -8.64 -0.45 4.84
C LEU A 57 -9.93 0.20 4.30
N GLU A 58 -10.81 0.61 5.21
CA GLU A 58 -12.12 1.15 4.87
C GLU A 58 -12.03 2.52 4.16
N TYR A 59 -11.03 3.32 4.53
CA TYR A 59 -10.88 4.67 4.01
C TYR A 59 -9.41 5.05 3.77
N LEU A 60 -9.17 5.72 2.64
CA LEU A 60 -7.90 6.34 2.30
C LEU A 60 -8.17 7.67 1.57
N ASN A 61 -7.65 8.79 2.08
CA ASN A 61 -7.84 10.09 1.42
C ASN A 61 -6.95 10.27 0.17
N SER A 62 -7.14 11.37 -0.56
CA SER A 62 -6.36 11.69 -1.78
C SER A 62 -4.85 11.74 -1.54
N SER A 63 -4.42 12.28 -0.40
CA SER A 63 -3.02 12.23 0.04
C SER A 63 -2.54 10.79 0.17
N GLY A 64 -3.36 9.94 0.80
CA GLY A 64 -3.26 8.47 0.85
C GLY A 64 -2.94 7.81 -0.48
N ILE A 65 -3.84 8.00 -1.44
CA ILE A 65 -3.74 7.43 -2.79
C ILE A 65 -2.48 7.94 -3.51
N THR A 66 -2.16 9.23 -3.36
CA THR A 66 -1.01 9.85 -4.01
C THR A 66 0.29 9.18 -3.59
N SER A 67 0.47 8.85 -2.31
CA SER A 67 1.70 8.18 -1.93
C SER A 67 1.68 6.70 -2.26
N LEU A 68 0.55 6.00 -2.20
CA LEU A 68 0.51 4.63 -2.75
C LEU A 68 0.97 4.62 -4.21
N ALA A 69 0.58 5.61 -5.02
CA ALA A 69 1.10 5.78 -6.37
C ALA A 69 2.62 6.03 -6.42
N ARG A 70 3.16 6.88 -5.54
CA ARG A 70 4.61 7.11 -5.41
C ARG A 70 5.37 5.82 -5.04
N MET A 71 4.75 4.92 -4.27
CA MET A 71 5.34 3.64 -3.83
C MET A 71 5.56 2.76 -5.04
N ILE A 72 4.53 2.66 -5.88
CA ILE A 72 4.53 1.85 -7.09
C ILE A 72 5.58 2.38 -8.06
N ILE A 73 5.71 3.71 -8.17
CA ILE A 73 6.78 4.34 -8.96
C ILE A 73 8.16 4.02 -8.39
N GLN A 74 8.32 3.96 -7.06
CA GLN A 74 9.59 3.57 -6.43
C GLN A 74 9.90 2.10 -6.70
N ALA A 75 8.93 1.20 -6.53
CA ALA A 75 9.08 -0.22 -6.86
C ALA A 75 9.50 -0.45 -8.31
N ARG A 76 8.95 0.33 -9.24
CA ARG A 76 9.40 0.35 -10.63
C ARG A 76 10.87 0.73 -10.79
N LYS A 77 11.33 1.76 -10.08
CA LYS A 77 12.75 2.19 -10.14
C LYS A 77 13.69 1.10 -9.61
N ASP A 78 13.24 0.37 -8.61
CA ASP A 78 14.02 -0.68 -7.93
C ASP A 78 13.80 -2.08 -8.56
N ASP A 79 13.05 -2.16 -9.66
CA ASP A 79 12.61 -3.38 -10.35
C ASP A 79 11.94 -4.44 -9.45
N LYS A 80 11.21 -3.98 -8.42
CA LYS A 80 10.50 -4.82 -7.46
C LYS A 80 9.05 -5.07 -7.88
N SER A 81 8.56 -6.28 -7.63
CA SER A 81 7.17 -6.67 -7.90
C SER A 81 6.29 -6.43 -6.68
N ILE A 82 5.05 -5.98 -6.90
CA ILE A 82 4.06 -5.73 -5.84
C ILE A 82 2.75 -6.43 -6.18
N LYS A 83 2.12 -7.06 -5.19
CA LYS A 83 0.73 -7.50 -5.27
C LYS A 83 -0.11 -6.70 -4.28
N LEU A 84 -1.11 -5.96 -4.76
CA LEU A 84 -2.14 -5.34 -3.92
C LEU A 84 -3.32 -6.31 -3.76
N ILE A 85 -3.64 -6.67 -2.52
CA ILE A 85 -4.80 -7.48 -2.19
C ILE A 85 -5.90 -6.52 -1.72
N ILE A 86 -7.01 -6.49 -2.47
CA ILE A 86 -8.08 -5.51 -2.30
C ILE A 86 -9.41 -6.17 -1.98
N ASN A 87 -10.32 -5.44 -1.35
CA ASN A 87 -11.71 -5.80 -1.18
C ASN A 87 -12.56 -5.08 -2.24
N LYS A 88 -13.09 -5.83 -3.21
CA LYS A 88 -13.90 -5.27 -4.32
C LYS A 88 -15.20 -4.61 -3.85
N ASN A 89 -15.67 -4.94 -2.65
CA ASN A 89 -16.86 -4.33 -2.06
C ASN A 89 -16.59 -2.91 -1.53
N ILE A 90 -15.32 -2.52 -1.35
CA ILE A 90 -14.92 -1.16 -0.98
C ILE A 90 -14.72 -0.34 -2.27
N PRO A 91 -15.61 0.63 -2.59
CA PRO A 91 -15.66 1.23 -3.93
C PRO A 91 -14.37 1.94 -4.35
N TRP A 92 -13.68 2.60 -3.41
CA TRP A 92 -12.44 3.31 -3.73
C TRP A 92 -11.30 2.33 -4.02
N GLN A 93 -11.26 1.16 -3.38
CA GLN A 93 -10.23 0.16 -3.66
C GLN A 93 -10.40 -0.37 -5.07
N ASN A 94 -11.62 -0.77 -5.44
CA ASN A 94 -11.89 -1.31 -6.77
C ASN A 94 -11.69 -0.26 -7.87
N LYS A 95 -12.30 0.93 -7.74
CA LYS A 95 -12.26 1.94 -8.82
C LYS A 95 -10.93 2.67 -8.93
N THR A 96 -10.36 3.09 -7.80
CA THR A 96 -9.17 3.93 -7.79
C THR A 96 -7.91 3.10 -8.04
N LEU A 97 -7.77 1.91 -7.43
CA LEU A 97 -6.51 1.16 -7.48
C LEU A 97 -6.28 0.47 -8.81
N SER A 98 -7.34 0.08 -9.55
CA SER A 98 -7.19 -0.42 -10.92
C SER A 98 -6.47 0.57 -11.83
N SER A 99 -6.66 1.87 -11.63
CA SER A 99 -5.95 2.89 -12.42
C SER A 99 -4.45 2.93 -12.16
N LEU A 100 -4.00 2.47 -10.99
CA LEU A 100 -2.59 2.47 -10.59
C LEU A 100 -1.76 1.40 -11.29
N GLN A 101 -2.39 0.38 -11.89
CA GLN A 101 -1.69 -0.64 -12.70
C GLN A 101 -0.95 -0.03 -13.89
N ASN A 102 -1.37 1.15 -14.37
CA ASN A 102 -0.66 1.87 -15.43
C ASN A 102 0.71 2.43 -15.00
N LEU A 103 1.00 2.47 -13.69
CA LEU A 103 2.25 3.02 -13.17
C LEU A 103 3.40 2.01 -13.22
N TRP A 104 3.09 0.71 -13.18
CA TRP A 104 4.10 -0.35 -13.18
C TRP A 104 3.56 -1.69 -13.69
N GLU A 105 4.30 -2.34 -14.60
CA GLU A 105 3.88 -3.61 -15.21
C GLU A 105 3.93 -4.80 -14.25
N LYS A 106 4.82 -4.75 -13.24
CA LYS A 106 4.90 -5.78 -12.17
C LYS A 106 4.04 -5.43 -10.95
N LEU A 107 2.98 -4.65 -11.16
CA LEU A 107 1.92 -4.42 -10.18
C LEU A 107 0.73 -5.34 -10.47
N TYR A 108 0.51 -6.29 -9.58
CA TYR A 108 -0.62 -7.22 -9.62
C TYR A 108 -1.71 -6.73 -8.66
N ILE A 109 -2.97 -6.85 -9.07
CA ILE A 109 -4.11 -6.61 -8.18
C ILE A 109 -4.87 -7.93 -8.05
N GLU A 110 -5.00 -8.39 -6.81
CA GLU A 110 -5.80 -9.56 -6.43
C GLU A 110 -6.99 -9.06 -5.60
N SER A 111 -8.15 -9.68 -5.78
CA SER A 111 -9.33 -9.34 -5.00
C SER A 111 -9.75 -10.51 -4.14
N ASN A 112 -9.99 -10.24 -2.87
CA ASN A 112 -10.67 -11.16 -1.96
C ASN A 112 -12.20 -11.05 -2.13
#